data_AF-A0A1G6GK64-F1
#
_entry.id   AF-A0A1G6GK64-F1
#
_cell.length_a   1.000
_cell.length_b   1.000
_cell.length_c   1.000
_cell.angle_alpha   90.00
_cell.angle_beta   90.00
_cell.angle_gamma   90.00
#
_symmetry.space_group_name_H-M   'P 1'
#
loop_
_entity.id
_entity.type
_entity.pdbx_description
1 polymer ?
#
loop_
_entity_poly.entity_id
_entity_poly.type
_entity_poly.pdbx_seq_one_letter_code
_entity_poly.pdbx_strand_id
1 'polypeptide(L)'
;MSNILEKLPQIYQGDRRVLRNGTVLWGEKDEDLGWHTHTMKGLSRNEIDDLEKRTINIQGPLPSSYRSLLSLANGAYLFDMILIGGLGIRMKGLSYEESSTAPSDLVDDLLYKLSLDNVKKELFQTHFFFAESYVNGTIFALDRDERVIEFINGRVKKKVREFESLLSLLERVFEVGVEHYRTRSFIEF
;
A
#
# COMPACT_ATOMS: atom_id res chain seq x y z
N MET A 1 3.31 -12.53 11.26
CA MET A 1 2.96 -12.43 9.82
C MET A 1 4.11 -13.07 9.06
N SER A 2 3.90 -14.18 8.34
CA SER A 2 4.92 -14.65 7.38
C SER A 2 5.16 -13.51 6.38
N ASN A 3 6.42 -13.13 6.17
CA ASN A 3 6.76 -11.96 5.38
C ASN A 3 6.49 -12.26 3.90
N ILE A 4 5.23 -12.09 3.47
CA ILE A 4 4.80 -12.42 2.10
C ILE A 4 5.62 -11.69 1.03
N LEU A 5 6.24 -10.57 1.38
CA LEU A 5 7.17 -9.83 0.52
C LEU A 5 8.46 -10.60 0.22
N GLU A 6 8.85 -11.58 1.04
CA GLU A 6 9.97 -12.50 0.76
C GLU A 6 9.70 -13.41 -0.45
N LYS A 7 8.46 -13.46 -0.95
CA LYS A 7 8.13 -14.16 -2.19
C LYS A 7 8.53 -13.37 -3.43
N LEU A 8 8.70 -12.05 -3.36
CA LEU A 8 9.00 -11.19 -4.52
C LEU A 8 10.26 -11.62 -5.31
N PRO A 9 11.40 -11.95 -4.67
CA PRO A 9 12.57 -12.44 -5.39
C PRO A 9 12.32 -13.73 -6.19
N GLN A 10 11.43 -14.61 -5.70
CA GLN A 10 11.08 -15.86 -6.38
C GLN A 10 10.17 -15.62 -7.59
N ILE A 11 9.32 -14.59 -7.51
CA ILE A 11 8.38 -14.22 -8.56
C ILE A 11 9.10 -13.54 -9.73
N TYR A 12 9.92 -12.53 -9.42
CA TYR A 12 10.58 -11.70 -10.43
C TYR A 12 11.96 -12.24 -10.85
N GLN A 13 12.47 -13.30 -10.22
CA GLN A 13 13.69 -14.03 -10.63
C GLN A 13 14.93 -13.16 -10.87
N GLY A 14 15.06 -12.07 -10.13
CA GLY A 14 16.20 -11.14 -10.24
C GLY A 14 15.93 -9.91 -11.11
N ASP A 15 14.78 -9.81 -11.75
CA ASP A 15 14.28 -8.57 -12.36
C ASP A 15 13.90 -7.56 -11.27
N ARG A 16 14.94 -6.87 -10.78
CA ARG A 16 14.86 -5.89 -9.70
C ARG A 16 15.91 -4.81 -9.84
N ARG A 17 15.58 -3.61 -9.36
CA ARG A 17 16.52 -2.49 -9.21
C ARG A 17 16.38 -1.84 -7.85
N VAL A 18 17.51 -1.46 -7.24
CA VAL A 18 17.51 -0.69 -5.99
C VAL A 18 17.90 0.74 -6.30
N LEU A 19 17.03 1.69 -5.95
CA LEU A 19 17.28 3.11 -6.07
C LEU A 19 18.09 3.64 -4.88
N ARG A 20 18.71 4.81 -5.04
CA ARG A 20 19.53 5.42 -3.97
C ARG A 20 18.68 5.81 -2.76
N ASN A 21 17.41 6.16 -2.94
CA ASN A 21 16.48 6.40 -1.82
C ASN A 21 16.11 5.12 -1.04
N GLY A 22 16.58 3.93 -1.46
CA GLY A 22 16.32 2.65 -0.80
C GLY A 22 15.05 1.92 -1.29
N THR A 23 14.34 2.48 -2.27
CA THR A 23 13.23 1.80 -2.94
C THR A 23 13.77 0.64 -3.77
N VAL A 24 13.13 -0.51 -3.66
CA VAL A 24 13.37 -1.68 -4.50
C VAL A 24 12.22 -1.82 -5.48
N LEU A 25 12.55 -1.78 -6.76
CA LEU A 25 11.65 -1.93 -7.89
C LEU A 25 11.74 -3.37 -8.39
N TRP A 26 10.61 -3.94 -8.81
CA TRP A 26 10.51 -5.33 -9.24
C TRP A 26 9.59 -5.47 -10.46
N GLY A 27 10.00 -6.29 -11.42
CA GLY A 27 9.25 -6.51 -12.66
C GLY A 27 9.25 -5.27 -13.55
N GLU A 28 10.32 -5.04 -14.30
CA GLU A 28 10.39 -3.93 -15.25
C GLU A 28 9.32 -4.14 -16.34
N LYS A 29 8.57 -3.08 -16.64
CA LYS A 29 7.57 -3.09 -17.71
C LYS A 29 8.25 -2.78 -19.04
N ASP A 30 7.64 -3.28 -20.12
CA ASP A 30 8.05 -2.92 -21.47
C ASP A 30 7.95 -1.39 -21.70
N GLU A 31 8.78 -0.87 -22.61
CA GLU A 31 8.68 0.49 -23.16
C GLU A 31 8.67 1.64 -22.13
N ASP A 32 9.55 1.56 -21.12
CA ASP A 32 9.73 2.60 -20.09
C ASP A 32 8.46 2.89 -19.25
N LEU A 33 7.49 1.96 -19.21
CA LEU A 33 6.24 2.10 -18.44
C LEU A 33 6.42 1.94 -16.91
N GLY A 34 7.67 1.83 -16.45
CA GLY A 34 8.04 1.73 -15.04
C GLY A 34 8.09 0.29 -14.54
N TRP A 35 7.61 0.04 -13.34
CA TRP A 35 7.73 -1.26 -12.67
C TRP A 35 6.39 -1.72 -12.08
N HIS A 36 6.21 -3.03 -11.97
CA HIS A 36 4.97 -3.63 -11.45
C HIS A 36 4.85 -3.56 -9.93
N THR A 37 5.98 -3.65 -9.22
CA THR A 37 6.01 -3.66 -7.76
C THR A 37 7.12 -2.76 -7.23
N HIS A 38 6.79 -1.92 -6.26
CA HIS A 38 7.75 -1.12 -5.49
C HIS A 38 7.63 -1.45 -4.01
N THR A 39 8.76 -1.65 -3.35
CA THR A 39 8.82 -1.86 -1.90
C THR A 39 9.95 -1.04 -1.32
N MET A 40 9.80 -0.56 -0.09
CA MET A 40 10.88 0.05 0.65
C MET A 40 11.10 -0.70 1.95
N LYS A 41 12.33 -0.66 2.46
CA LYS A 41 12.68 -1.24 3.77
C LYS A 41 11.66 -0.82 4.84
N GLY A 42 11.29 -1.77 5.70
CA GLY A 42 10.43 -1.52 6.84
C GLY A 42 10.93 -0.41 7.77
N LEU A 43 9.96 0.24 8.41
CA LEU A 43 10.16 1.32 9.36
C LEU A 43 10.72 0.80 10.68
N SER A 44 11.60 1.59 11.29
CA SER A 44 12.00 1.42 12.67
C SER A 44 10.84 1.73 13.62
N ARG A 45 10.97 1.32 14.89
CA ARG A 45 9.96 1.63 15.93
C ARG A 45 9.71 3.13 16.05
N ASN A 46 10.75 3.95 16.02
CA ASN A 46 10.63 5.40 16.12
C ASN A 46 9.86 6.00 14.95
N GLU A 47 10.11 5.51 13.73
CA GLU A 47 9.39 5.98 12.52
C GLU A 47 7.91 5.57 12.54
N ILE A 48 7.61 4.37 13.02
CA ILE A 48 6.24 3.90 13.23
C ILE A 48 5.53 4.77 14.28
N ASP A 49 6.19 5.06 15.39
CA ASP A 49 5.61 5.89 16.46
C ASP A 49 5.40 7.34 15.98
N ASP A 50 6.28 7.85 15.11
CA ASP A 50 6.11 9.16 14.48
C ASP A 50 4.96 9.18 13.47
N LEU A 51 4.77 8.10 12.70
CA LEU A 51 3.59 7.95 11.85
C LEU A 51 2.31 7.90 12.68
N GLU A 52 2.30 7.12 13.77
CA GLU A 52 1.14 7.02 14.66
C GLU A 52 0.74 8.37 15.26
N LYS A 53 1.70 9.19 15.69
CA LYS A 53 1.41 10.56 16.17
C LYS A 53 0.72 11.42 15.09
N ARG A 54 1.06 11.23 13.81
CA ARG A 54 0.43 11.96 12.70
C ARG A 54 -0.97 11.44 12.38
N THR A 55 -1.24 10.15 12.56
CA THR A 55 -2.53 9.53 12.20
C THR A 55 -3.55 9.53 13.33
N ILE A 56 -3.13 9.55 14.60
CA ILE A 56 -3.99 9.29 15.76
C ILE A 56 -5.20 10.23 15.85
N ASN A 57 -5.01 11.50 15.51
CA ASN A 57 -6.08 12.51 15.55
C ASN A 57 -7.00 12.47 14.31
N ILE A 58 -6.62 11.72 13.27
CA ILE A 58 -7.39 11.60 12.02
C ILE A 58 -8.26 10.35 12.09
N GLN A 59 -7.67 9.20 12.37
CA GLN A 59 -8.34 7.89 12.26
C GLN A 59 -8.01 6.91 13.41
N GLY A 60 -7.43 7.42 14.51
CA GLY A 60 -7.09 6.61 15.67
C GLY A 60 -5.72 5.91 15.58
N PRO A 61 -5.41 5.03 16.55
CA PRO A 61 -4.11 4.36 16.65
C PRO A 61 -3.85 3.43 15.46
N LEU A 62 -2.59 3.11 15.20
CA LEU A 62 -2.24 2.18 14.13
C LEU A 62 -2.74 0.77 14.47
N PRO A 63 -3.50 0.10 13.58
CA PRO A 63 -3.83 -1.31 13.75
C PRO A 63 -2.59 -2.18 13.87
N SER A 64 -2.66 -3.26 14.66
CA SER A 64 -1.53 -4.13 14.98
C SER A 64 -0.98 -4.87 13.75
N SER A 65 -1.84 -5.34 12.86
CA SER A 65 -1.45 -5.96 11.59
C SER A 65 -0.77 -4.95 10.67
N TYR A 66 -1.28 -3.72 10.58
CA TYR A 66 -0.68 -2.67 9.78
C TYR A 66 0.67 -2.22 10.34
N ARG A 67 0.80 -2.07 11.67
CA ARG A 67 2.09 -1.82 12.34
C ARG A 67 3.12 -2.92 12.03
N SER A 68 2.66 -4.18 12.02
CA SER A 68 3.50 -5.32 11.68
C SER A 68 3.95 -5.28 10.21
N LEU A 69 3.06 -4.90 9.29
CA LEU A 69 3.41 -4.69 7.88
C LEU A 69 4.44 -3.57 7.72
N LEU A 70 4.23 -2.43 8.38
CA LEU A 70 5.14 -1.28 8.31
C LEU A 70 6.54 -1.61 8.82
N SER A 71 6.66 -2.52 9.78
CA SER A 71 7.95 -3.01 10.27
C SER A 71 8.69 -3.87 9.24
N LEU A 72 7.97 -4.45 8.26
CA LEU A 72 8.53 -5.25 7.17
C LEU A 72 8.79 -4.39 5.92
N ALA A 73 7.86 -3.50 5.57
CA ALA A 73 7.98 -2.58 4.45
C ALA A 73 7.30 -1.23 4.72
N ASN A 74 7.99 -0.14 4.39
CA ASN A 74 7.44 1.20 4.50
C ASN A 74 6.48 1.49 3.34
N GLY A 75 5.24 1.01 3.46
CA GLY A 75 4.30 0.99 2.33
C GLY A 75 4.77 0.05 1.21
N ALA A 76 3.95 -0.07 0.17
CA ALA A 76 4.29 -0.85 -1.02
C ALA A 76 3.34 -0.52 -2.17
N TYR A 77 3.82 -0.60 -3.40
CA TYR A 77 2.99 -0.74 -4.59
C TYR A 77 3.14 -2.18 -5.07
N LEU A 78 2.06 -2.96 -5.16
CA LEU A 78 2.13 -4.40 -5.45
C LEU A 78 1.35 -4.75 -6.71
N PHE A 79 2.06 -5.31 -7.71
CA PHE A 79 1.52 -5.89 -8.95
C PHE A 79 0.60 -4.97 -9.76
N ASP A 80 0.83 -3.66 -9.68
CA ASP A 80 -0.07 -2.62 -10.17
C ASP A 80 -1.46 -2.55 -9.52
N MET A 81 -1.75 -3.42 -8.56
CA MET A 81 -3.08 -3.64 -8.02
C MET A 81 -3.39 -2.78 -6.81
N ILE A 82 -2.43 -2.67 -5.89
CA ILE A 82 -2.64 -2.00 -4.61
C ILE A 82 -1.45 -1.12 -4.24
N LEU A 83 -1.75 0.11 -3.83
CA LEU A 83 -0.82 1.05 -3.24
C LEU A 83 -1.13 1.16 -1.74
N ILE A 84 -0.21 0.67 -0.93
CA ILE A 84 -0.25 0.70 0.53
C ILE A 84 0.54 1.91 1.00
N GLY A 85 -0.12 2.76 1.79
CA GLY A 85 0.49 3.94 2.39
C GLY A 85 1.61 3.58 3.36
N GLY A 86 2.51 4.53 3.57
CA GLY A 86 3.62 4.42 4.50
C GLY A 86 3.99 5.79 5.05
N LEU A 87 5.24 5.92 5.46
CA LEU A 87 5.86 7.19 5.82
C LEU A 87 6.60 7.75 4.60
N GLY A 88 6.25 8.95 4.16
CA GLY A 88 6.90 9.61 3.02
C GLY A 88 8.38 9.90 3.26
N ILE A 89 9.17 9.88 2.19
CA ILE A 89 10.61 10.16 2.24
C ILE A 89 10.85 11.67 2.20
N ARG A 90 11.66 12.20 3.14
CA ARG A 90 12.05 13.62 3.20
C ARG A 90 13.45 13.87 2.65
N MET A 91 13.77 13.31 1.49
CA MET A 91 15.08 13.46 0.84
C MET A 91 15.01 14.56 -0.23
N LYS A 92 16.01 15.45 -0.26
CA LYS A 92 16.12 16.49 -1.30
C LYS A 92 16.88 15.96 -2.52
N GLY A 93 16.56 16.51 -3.69
CA GLY A 93 17.24 16.16 -4.94
C GLY A 93 17.01 14.71 -5.35
N LEU A 94 15.79 14.22 -5.17
CA LEU A 94 15.36 12.96 -5.74
C LEU A 94 15.22 13.10 -7.26
N SER A 95 15.57 12.06 -8.00
CA SER A 95 15.20 11.96 -9.40
C SER A 95 13.68 11.85 -9.54
N TYR A 96 13.17 12.02 -10.77
CA TYR A 96 11.74 11.81 -11.05
C TYR A 96 11.31 10.40 -10.63
N GLU A 97 12.05 9.37 -11.06
CA GLU A 97 11.76 7.98 -10.71
C GLU A 97 11.79 7.76 -9.19
N GLU A 98 12.83 8.25 -8.50
CA GLU A 98 12.91 8.11 -7.04
C GLU A 98 11.72 8.75 -6.33
N SER A 99 11.19 9.85 -6.87
CA SER A 99 10.02 10.53 -6.30
C SER A 99 8.72 9.78 -6.62
N SER A 100 8.55 9.29 -7.85
CA SER A 100 7.33 8.61 -8.29
C SER A 100 7.19 7.19 -7.74
N THR A 101 8.28 6.54 -7.36
CA THR A 101 8.28 5.19 -6.77
C THR A 101 8.48 5.19 -5.25
N ALA A 102 8.59 6.37 -4.63
CA ALA A 102 8.66 6.47 -3.18
C ALA A 102 7.37 5.95 -2.53
N PRO A 103 7.42 5.51 -1.26
CA PRO A 103 6.22 5.23 -0.49
C PRO A 103 5.25 6.41 -0.53
N SER A 104 3.99 6.11 -0.82
CA SER A 104 2.93 7.11 -0.69
C SER A 104 2.75 7.44 0.78
N ASP A 105 2.83 8.73 1.13
CA ASP A 105 2.66 9.17 2.51
C ASP A 105 1.21 8.95 2.92
N LEU A 106 1.00 8.12 3.95
CA LEU A 106 -0.33 7.78 4.43
C LEU A 106 -1.15 9.04 4.75
N VAL A 107 -0.53 10.05 5.37
CA VAL A 107 -1.25 11.23 5.85
C VAL A 107 -1.37 12.27 4.75
N ASP A 108 -0.25 12.64 4.14
CA ASP A 108 -0.18 13.77 3.22
C ASP A 108 -0.71 13.42 1.82
N ASP A 109 -0.70 12.14 1.43
CA ASP A 109 -1.26 11.68 0.16
C ASP A 109 -2.64 11.03 0.37
N LEU A 110 -2.70 9.86 1.02
CA LEU A 110 -3.92 9.04 1.07
C LEU A 110 -5.03 9.70 1.90
N LEU A 111 -4.77 9.99 3.17
CA LEU A 111 -5.79 10.56 4.06
C LEU A 111 -6.19 11.98 3.63
N TYR A 112 -5.23 12.78 3.16
CA TYR A 112 -5.52 14.09 2.61
C TYR A 112 -6.45 14.00 1.39
N LYS A 113 -6.16 13.13 0.41
CA LYS A 113 -7.03 12.87 -0.74
C LYS A 113 -8.43 12.45 -0.32
N LEU A 114 -8.55 11.50 0.62
CA LEU A 114 -9.85 11.06 1.13
C LEU A 114 -10.62 12.20 1.82
N SER A 115 -9.93 13.10 2.50
CA SER A 115 -10.57 14.28 3.08
C SER A 115 -11.13 15.23 2.01
N LEU A 116 -10.45 15.38 0.87
CA LEU A 116 -10.91 16.17 -0.27
C LEU A 116 -12.08 15.51 -1.01
N ASP A 117 -12.08 14.17 -1.08
CA ASP A 117 -13.15 13.36 -1.67
C ASP A 117 -14.44 13.31 -0.80
N ASN A 118 -14.50 14.14 0.26
CA ASN A 118 -15.60 14.22 1.21
C ASN A 118 -15.94 12.88 1.87
N VAL A 119 -14.92 12.04 2.12
CA VAL A 119 -15.09 10.87 2.98
C VAL A 119 -15.59 11.34 4.34
N LYS A 120 -16.70 10.77 4.76
CA LYS A 120 -17.38 11.10 6.00
C LYS A 120 -16.44 10.97 7.20
N LYS A 121 -16.37 12.00 8.05
CA LYS A 121 -15.55 12.01 9.27
C LYS A 121 -15.85 10.81 10.18
N GLU A 122 -17.09 10.33 10.19
CA GLU A 122 -17.50 9.17 10.97
C GLU A 122 -16.86 7.85 10.50
N LEU A 123 -16.46 7.75 9.23
CA LEU A 123 -15.76 6.57 8.72
C LEU A 123 -14.35 6.48 9.30
N PHE A 124 -13.62 7.59 9.40
CA PHE A 124 -12.31 7.61 10.07
C PHE A 124 -12.38 7.25 11.56
N GLN A 125 -13.55 7.37 12.21
CA GLN A 125 -13.74 6.96 13.60
C GLN A 125 -14.00 5.45 13.77
N THR A 126 -14.29 4.76 12.67
CA THR A 126 -14.70 3.34 12.68
C THR A 126 -13.79 2.47 11.82
N HIS A 127 -13.03 3.07 10.92
CA HIS A 127 -12.16 2.42 9.96
C HIS A 127 -10.83 3.17 9.86
N PHE A 128 -9.76 2.40 9.73
CA PHE A 128 -8.41 2.88 9.50
C PHE A 128 -8.04 2.66 8.03
N PHE A 129 -8.05 3.72 7.22
CA PHE A 129 -7.66 3.66 5.81
C PHE A 129 -6.15 3.54 5.68
N PHE A 130 -5.71 2.64 4.80
CA PHE A 130 -4.27 2.33 4.67
C PHE A 130 -3.81 2.06 3.23
N ALA A 131 -4.72 1.82 2.28
CA ALA A 131 -4.35 1.54 0.91
C ALA A 131 -5.42 1.95 -0.10
N GLU A 132 -5.03 2.06 -1.37
CA GLU A 132 -5.93 2.25 -2.50
C GLU A 132 -5.55 1.37 -3.70
N SER A 133 -6.50 1.13 -4.59
CA SER A 133 -6.29 0.49 -5.89
C SER A 133 -6.63 1.49 -6.98
N TYR A 134 -5.65 1.81 -7.83
CA TYR A 134 -5.89 2.64 -9.02
C TYR A 134 -6.64 1.88 -10.11
N VAL A 135 -6.46 0.56 -10.20
CA VAL A 135 -7.13 -0.28 -11.19
C VAL A 135 -8.63 -0.28 -10.97
N ASN A 136 -9.06 -0.50 -9.72
CA ASN A 136 -10.47 -0.62 -9.38
C ASN A 136 -11.10 0.70 -8.91
N GLY A 137 -10.29 1.74 -8.68
CA GLY A 137 -10.73 2.97 -8.04
C GLY A 137 -11.31 2.72 -6.64
N THR A 138 -10.71 1.79 -5.88
CA THR A 138 -11.17 1.39 -4.56
C THR A 138 -10.18 1.79 -3.47
N ILE A 139 -10.67 1.87 -2.24
CA ILE A 139 -9.87 2.16 -1.05
C ILE A 139 -10.09 1.08 0.00
N PHE A 140 -9.04 0.77 0.73
CA PHE A 140 -9.02 -0.29 1.73
C PHE A 140 -8.86 0.31 3.12
N ALA A 141 -9.67 -0.18 4.04
CA ALA A 141 -9.58 0.19 5.43
C ALA A 141 -9.68 -1.04 6.34
N LEU A 142 -9.06 -0.96 7.51
CA LEU A 142 -9.21 -1.94 8.58
C LEU A 142 -10.37 -1.49 9.47
N ASP A 143 -11.29 -2.39 9.79
CA ASP A 143 -12.28 -2.16 10.83
C ASP A 143 -11.69 -2.38 12.23
N ARG A 144 -12.54 -2.33 13.26
CA ARG A 144 -12.12 -2.50 14.67
C ARG A 144 -11.61 -3.89 15.00
N ASP A 145 -12.02 -4.90 14.23
CA ASP A 145 -11.59 -6.29 14.38
C ASP A 145 -10.40 -6.61 13.44
N GLU A 146 -9.83 -5.58 12.81
CA GLU A 146 -8.76 -5.65 11.80
C GLU A 146 -9.10 -6.51 10.58
N ARG A 147 -10.38 -6.59 10.24
CA ARG A 147 -10.82 -7.08 8.93
C ARG A 147 -10.63 -5.99 7.90
N VAL A 148 -10.28 -6.38 6.68
CA VAL A 148 -10.11 -5.39 5.60
C VAL A 148 -11.41 -5.23 4.85
N ILE A 149 -11.88 -3.99 4.75
CA ILE A 149 -13.05 -3.60 3.96
C ILE A 149 -12.58 -2.81 2.74
N GLU A 150 -13.05 -3.22 1.57
CA GLU A 150 -12.85 -2.50 0.31
C GLU A 150 -14.08 -1.63 0.00
N PHE A 151 -13.85 -0.35 -0.28
CA PHE A 151 -14.86 0.62 -0.64
C PHE A 151 -14.61 1.19 -2.05
N ILE A 152 -15.68 1.55 -2.77
CA ILE A 152 -15.55 2.34 -4.00
C ILE A 152 -15.16 3.78 -3.64
N ASN A 153 -14.11 4.32 -4.26
CA ASN A 153 -13.69 5.70 -4.02
C ASN A 153 -14.80 6.69 -4.43
N GLY A 154 -15.00 7.75 -3.65
CA GLY A 154 -16.10 8.72 -3.82
C GLY A 154 -17.51 8.16 -3.50
N ARG A 155 -17.64 6.86 -3.24
CA ARG A 155 -18.89 6.19 -2.80
C ARG A 155 -18.62 5.26 -1.63
N VAL A 156 -17.92 5.77 -0.61
CA VAL A 156 -17.42 5.00 0.55
C VAL A 156 -18.51 4.34 1.40
N LYS A 157 -19.79 4.55 1.10
CA LYS A 157 -20.90 3.79 1.70
C LYS A 157 -21.13 2.43 1.03
N LYS A 158 -20.59 2.20 -0.17
CA LYS A 158 -20.75 0.94 -0.90
C LYS A 158 -19.51 0.09 -0.68
N LYS A 159 -19.61 -0.81 0.30
CA LYS A 159 -18.70 -1.93 0.47
C LYS A 159 -18.72 -2.80 -0.79
N VAL A 160 -17.53 -3.14 -1.27
CA VAL A 160 -17.32 -4.04 -2.41
C VAL A 160 -17.06 -5.44 -1.89
N ARG A 161 -16.04 -5.59 -1.03
CA ARG A 161 -15.57 -6.86 -0.48
C ARG A 161 -15.10 -6.71 0.97
N GLU A 162 -14.94 -7.85 1.63
CA GLU A 162 -14.31 -7.97 2.94
C GLU A 162 -13.30 -9.12 2.90
N PHE A 163 -12.21 -8.94 3.62
CA PHE A 163 -11.20 -9.95 3.87
C PHE A 163 -11.06 -10.13 5.39
N GLU A 164 -10.93 -11.37 5.83
CA GLU A 164 -10.83 -11.72 7.26
C GLU A 164 -9.63 -11.04 7.95
N SER A 165 -8.60 -10.68 7.20
CA SER A 165 -7.41 -10.00 7.72
C SER A 165 -6.60 -9.30 6.63
N LEU A 166 -5.67 -8.42 7.04
CA LEU A 166 -4.65 -7.85 6.15
C LEU A 166 -3.82 -8.93 5.43
N LEU A 167 -3.49 -10.03 6.11
CA LEU A 167 -2.76 -11.13 5.50
C LEU A 167 -3.57 -11.77 4.36
N SER A 168 -4.86 -12.03 4.58
CA SER A 168 -5.71 -12.62 3.53
C SER A 168 -5.88 -11.72 2.31
N LEU A 169 -5.93 -10.39 2.50
CA LEU A 169 -5.88 -9.45 1.38
C LEU A 169 -4.55 -9.59 0.63
N LEU A 170 -3.41 -9.56 1.34
CA LEU A 170 -2.09 -9.64 0.71
C LEU A 170 -1.89 -10.98 -0.01
N GLU A 171 -2.36 -12.09 0.56
CA GLU A 171 -2.34 -13.41 -0.10
C GLU A 171 -3.11 -13.39 -1.42
N ARG A 172 -4.30 -12.78 -1.43
CA ARG A 172 -5.10 -12.62 -2.65
C ARG A 172 -4.40 -11.74 -3.69
N VAL A 173 -3.81 -10.62 -3.26
CA VAL A 173 -3.03 -9.73 -4.14
C VAL A 173 -1.85 -10.47 -4.76
N PHE A 174 -1.13 -11.29 -3.99
CA PHE A 174 -0.01 -12.08 -4.51
C PHE A 174 -0.47 -13.20 -5.44
N GLU A 175 -1.56 -13.90 -5.12
CA GLU A 175 -2.13 -14.94 -5.97
C GLU A 175 -2.46 -14.39 -7.36
N VAL A 176 -3.27 -13.32 -7.41
CA VAL A 176 -3.71 -12.70 -8.66
C VAL A 176 -2.56 -11.98 -9.36
N GLY A 177 -1.73 -11.25 -8.62
CA GLY A 177 -0.60 -10.52 -9.19
C GLY A 177 0.44 -11.42 -9.84
N VAL A 178 0.70 -12.60 -9.26
CA VAL A 178 1.60 -13.61 -9.86
C VAL A 178 0.99 -14.19 -11.13
N GLU A 179 -0.32 -14.46 -11.14
CA GLU A 179 -1.03 -14.91 -12.33
C GLU A 179 -0.95 -13.87 -13.45
N HIS A 180 -1.21 -12.60 -13.14
CA HIS A 180 -1.13 -11.48 -14.08
C HIS A 180 0.27 -11.33 -14.68
N TYR A 181 1.29 -11.34 -13.83
CA TYR A 181 2.67 -11.25 -14.28
C TYR A 181 3.06 -12.43 -15.19
N ARG A 182 2.64 -13.65 -14.86
CA ARG A 182 2.93 -14.85 -15.68
C ARG A 182 2.20 -14.86 -17.02
N THR A 183 0.96 -14.39 -17.03
CA THR A 183 0.09 -14.43 -18.22
C THR A 183 0.18 -13.17 -19.07
N ARG A 184 0.90 -12.13 -18.59
CA ARG A 184 0.92 -10.77 -19.16
C ARG A 184 -0.48 -10.16 -19.31
N SER A 185 -1.40 -10.54 -18.43
CA SER A 185 -2.77 -10.06 -18.39
C SER A 185 -2.97 -9.22 -17.13
N PHE A 186 -3.10 -7.92 -17.27
CA PHE A 186 -3.20 -6.98 -16.13
C PHE A 186 -4.63 -6.49 -15.94
N ILE A 187 -5.58 -7.41 -15.72
CA ILE A 187 -7.03 -7.10 -15.62
C ILE A 187 -7.59 -7.58 -14.27
N GLU A 188 -8.28 -6.69 -13.55
CA GLU A 188 -9.20 -6.86 -12.39
C GLU A 188 -9.00 -8.07 -11.43
N PHE A 189 -8.94 -7.77 -10.12
CA PHE A 189 -8.99 -8.77 -9.03
C PHE A 189 -10.32 -8.75 -8.30
#